data_AF-A0A946ZPA0-F1
#
_entry.id   AF-A0A946ZPA0-F1
#
_cell.length_a   1.000
_cell.length_b   1.000
_cell.length_c   1.000
_cell.angle_alpha   90.00
_cell.angle_beta   90.00
_cell.angle_gamma   90.00
#
_symmetry.space_group_name_H-M   'P 1'
#
loop_
_entity.id
_entity.type
_entity.pdbx_description
1 polymer ?
#
loop_
_entity_poly.entity_id
_entity_poly.type
_entity_poly.pdbx_seq_one_letter_code
_entity_poly.pdbx_strand_id
1 'polypeptide(L)'
;MKDKFYAYIQSLQDSICTRLEMIDGSASFHEDLWERPEGGGGRTRVIQDGNVFEKGGVNISAVHGALPESMKAYFKVKQADFFACGLSLVLHPINPLAPTVHANWRYFELYGPDGKIVDQWFGGGQDLTPYYLFEEDALHFHEVCKKACDPHHPEFYPRYKQKCDTYFWNTHREEARGIGGLFFDYCKPTEDFSLDQWYNFVTEVGDSFLPSYI
;
A
#
# COMPACT_ATOMS: atom_id res chain seq x y z
N MET A 1 6.63 13.15 10.60
CA MET A 1 5.95 12.59 9.42
C MET A 1 5.07 11.42 9.81
N LYS A 2 5.51 10.54 10.73
CA LYS A 2 4.70 9.43 11.28
C LYS A 2 3.23 9.77 11.59
N ASP A 3 2.97 10.82 12.36
CA ASP A 3 1.59 11.13 12.82
C ASP A 3 0.72 11.63 11.67
N LYS A 4 1.32 12.43 10.78
CA LYS A 4 0.67 12.97 9.57
C LYS A 4 0.22 11.83 8.65
N PHE A 5 1.12 10.90 8.34
CA PHE A 5 0.80 9.77 7.46
C PHE A 5 -0.13 8.75 8.12
N TYR A 6 -0.01 8.53 9.43
CA TYR A 6 -0.93 7.64 10.15
C TYR A 6 -2.37 8.18 10.14
N ALA A 7 -2.56 9.47 10.39
CA ALA A 7 -3.88 10.10 10.29
C ALA A 7 -4.46 10.02 8.86
N TYR A 8 -3.62 10.20 7.84
CA TYR A 8 -4.02 10.02 6.44
C TYR A 8 -4.53 8.61 6.17
N ILE A 9 -3.78 7.56 6.53
CA ILE A 9 -4.21 6.18 6.23
C ILE A 9 -5.44 5.74 7.02
N GLN A 10 -5.68 6.32 8.21
CA GLN A 10 -6.93 6.11 8.95
C GLN A 10 -8.12 6.62 8.14
N SER A 11 -8.03 7.86 7.64
CA SER A 11 -9.05 8.46 6.79
C SER A 11 -9.21 7.71 5.46
N LEU A 12 -8.11 7.27 4.85
CA LEU A 12 -8.14 6.51 3.61
C LEU A 12 -8.85 5.16 3.79
N GLN A 13 -8.53 4.42 4.86
CA GLN A 13 -9.23 3.17 5.18
C GLN A 13 -10.72 3.39 5.38
N ASP A 14 -11.13 4.46 6.07
CA ASP A 14 -12.54 4.79 6.27
C ASP A 14 -13.26 5.07 4.95
N SER A 15 -12.66 5.87 4.07
CA SER A 15 -13.19 6.18 2.74
C SER A 15 -13.30 4.92 1.86
N ILE A 16 -12.25 4.09 1.83
CA ILE A 16 -12.23 2.85 1.04
C ILE A 16 -13.32 1.90 1.54
N CYS A 17 -13.37 1.63 2.85
CA CYS A 17 -14.35 0.69 3.41
C CYS A 17 -15.78 1.15 3.10
N THR A 18 -16.09 2.43 3.37
CA THR A 18 -17.41 3.00 3.11
C THR A 18 -17.82 2.83 1.64
N ARG A 19 -16.91 3.13 0.71
CA ARG A 19 -17.22 3.03 -0.72
C ARG A 19 -17.44 1.58 -1.17
N LEU A 20 -16.64 0.65 -0.66
CA LEU A 20 -16.77 -0.77 -1.00
C LEU A 20 -18.07 -1.38 -0.43
N GLU A 21 -18.47 -1.00 0.79
CA GLU A 21 -19.75 -1.42 1.37
C GLU A 21 -20.96 -0.94 0.57
N MET A 22 -20.91 0.29 0.06
CA MET A 22 -21.96 0.83 -0.81
C MET A 22 -22.11 0.05 -2.12
N ILE A 23 -21.00 -0.45 -2.67
CA ILE A 23 -20.97 -1.22 -3.92
C ILE A 23 -21.44 -2.64 -3.68
N ASP A 24 -21.01 -3.25 -2.58
CA ASP A 24 -21.47 -4.58 -2.20
C ASP A 24 -22.97 -4.60 -1.89
N GLY A 25 -23.43 -3.62 -1.11
CA GLY A 25 -24.85 -3.45 -0.77
C GLY A 25 -25.44 -4.52 0.14
N SER A 26 -24.66 -5.52 0.60
CA SER A 26 -25.13 -6.57 1.50
C SER A 26 -24.22 -6.82 2.71
N ALA A 27 -22.91 -6.92 2.50
CA ALA A 27 -21.94 -7.13 3.56
C ALA A 27 -21.33 -5.80 4.03
N SER A 28 -20.83 -5.79 5.26
CA SER A 28 -20.11 -4.66 5.85
C SER A 28 -18.78 -5.15 6.42
N PHE A 29 -17.81 -4.24 6.55
CA PHE A 29 -16.54 -4.57 7.16
C PHE A 29 -16.71 -4.82 8.67
N HIS A 30 -16.24 -5.97 9.13
CA HIS A 30 -16.01 -6.21 10.54
C HIS A 30 -14.65 -5.64 10.93
N GLU A 31 -14.66 -4.74 11.91
CA GLU A 31 -13.45 -4.15 12.50
C GLU A 31 -12.92 -4.96 13.68
N ASP A 32 -11.61 -5.17 13.70
CA ASP A 32 -10.84 -5.70 14.83
C ASP A 32 -9.69 -4.74 15.17
N LEU A 33 -9.76 -4.16 16.37
CA LEU A 33 -8.74 -3.29 16.94
C LEU A 33 -7.83 -4.12 17.81
N TRP A 34 -6.53 -4.07 17.51
CA TRP A 34 -5.54 -4.87 18.21
C TRP A 34 -4.31 -4.05 18.59
N GLU A 35 -3.68 -4.47 19.67
CA GLU A 35 -2.44 -3.89 20.19
C GLU A 35 -1.33 -4.92 20.18
N ARG A 36 -0.09 -4.45 19.98
CA ARG A 36 1.11 -5.28 19.99
C ARG A 36 1.80 -5.13 21.34
N PRO A 37 2.09 -6.20 22.09
CA PRO A 37 2.79 -6.11 23.38
C PRO A 37 4.15 -5.40 23.31
N GLU A 38 4.83 -5.49 22.17
CA GLU A 38 6.12 -4.86 21.91
C GLU A 38 6.03 -3.38 21.47
N GLY A 39 4.82 -2.86 21.20
CA GLY A 39 4.59 -1.47 20.82
C GLY A 39 3.75 -1.30 19.56
N GLY A 40 2.76 -0.41 19.66
CA GLY A 40 1.83 -0.07 18.59
C GLY A 40 0.63 -1.02 18.47
N GLY A 41 0.07 -1.14 17.27
CA GLY A 41 -1.14 -1.92 17.01
C GLY A 41 -1.67 -1.71 15.60
N GLY A 42 -2.96 -1.98 15.41
CA GLY A 42 -3.62 -1.79 14.13
C GLY A 42 -5.14 -1.89 14.18
N ARG A 43 -5.74 -1.60 13.03
CA ARG A 43 -7.17 -1.70 12.76
C ARG A 43 -7.33 -2.57 11.53
N THR A 44 -7.71 -3.83 11.77
CA THR A 44 -8.00 -4.81 10.73
C THR A 44 -9.47 -4.66 10.35
N ARG A 45 -9.79 -4.57 9.07
CA ARG A 45 -11.18 -4.59 8.59
C ARG A 45 -11.34 -5.66 7.54
N VAL A 46 -12.30 -6.55 7.74
CA VAL A 46 -12.56 -7.69 6.86
C VAL A 46 -14.02 -7.67 6.40
N ILE A 47 -14.25 -7.80 5.10
CA ILE A 47 -15.56 -8.01 4.48
C ILE A 47 -15.58 -9.40 3.84
N GLN A 48 -16.65 -10.16 4.02
CA GLN A 48 -16.78 -11.52 3.49
C GLN A 48 -18.23 -11.82 3.15
N ASP A 49 -18.43 -12.79 2.25
CA ASP A 49 -19.74 -13.35 1.90
C ASP A 49 -20.75 -12.28 1.48
N GLY A 50 -20.27 -11.25 0.75
CA GLY A 50 -21.10 -10.18 0.20
C GLY A 50 -21.73 -10.52 -1.15
N ASN A 51 -22.28 -9.52 -1.84
CA ASN A 51 -22.81 -9.70 -3.20
C ASN A 51 -21.73 -9.46 -4.27
N VAL A 52 -20.72 -8.65 -3.95
CA VAL A 52 -19.64 -8.27 -4.87
C VAL A 52 -18.33 -8.86 -4.41
N PHE A 53 -18.02 -8.77 -3.10
CA PHE A 53 -16.76 -9.26 -2.55
C PHE A 53 -16.95 -10.60 -1.85
N GLU A 54 -16.23 -11.62 -2.33
CA GLU A 54 -16.17 -12.94 -1.67
C GLU A 54 -15.40 -12.79 -0.35
N LYS A 55 -14.26 -12.10 -0.44
CA LYS A 55 -13.40 -11.80 0.70
C LYS A 55 -12.56 -10.56 0.41
N GLY A 56 -12.50 -9.65 1.37
CA GLY A 56 -11.66 -8.47 1.30
C GLY A 56 -11.10 -8.11 2.66
N GLY A 57 -9.90 -7.55 2.66
CA GLY A 57 -9.28 -6.96 3.84
C GLY A 57 -8.74 -5.58 3.51
N VAL A 58 -8.98 -4.61 4.39
CA VAL A 58 -8.37 -3.28 4.34
C VAL A 58 -7.82 -3.01 5.72
N ASN A 59 -6.50 -3.12 5.89
CA ASN A 59 -5.85 -3.14 7.19
C ASN A 59 -4.91 -1.96 7.33
N ILE A 60 -4.92 -1.32 8.50
CA ILE A 60 -3.86 -0.38 8.88
C ILE A 60 -3.10 -0.91 10.09
N SER A 61 -1.82 -0.57 10.15
CA SER A 61 -0.99 -0.81 11.34
C SER A 61 -0.10 0.39 11.60
N ALA A 62 0.25 0.60 12.86
CA ALA A 62 1.31 1.48 13.31
C ALA A 62 2.04 0.78 14.45
N VAL A 63 3.25 0.29 14.17
CA VAL A 63 4.08 -0.48 15.10
C VAL A 63 5.37 0.26 15.37
N HIS A 64 5.89 0.10 16.58
CA HIS A 64 7.16 0.68 16.99
C HIS A 64 7.84 -0.20 18.02
N GLY A 65 9.12 0.03 18.24
CA GLY A 65 9.90 -0.68 19.26
C GLY A 65 11.33 -0.95 18.79
N ALA A 66 11.99 -1.90 19.45
CA ALA A 66 13.33 -2.30 19.07
C ALA A 66 13.33 -3.01 17.70
N LEU A 67 14.27 -2.63 16.84
CA LEU A 67 14.43 -3.25 15.53
C LEU A 67 14.72 -4.76 15.68
N PRO A 68 13.99 -5.67 14.98
CA PRO A 68 14.24 -7.10 15.06
C PRO A 68 15.67 -7.48 14.64
N GLU A 69 16.25 -8.53 15.22
CA GLU A 69 17.65 -8.92 14.99
C GLU A 69 17.96 -9.21 13.50
N SER A 70 17.00 -9.80 12.78
CA SER A 70 17.10 -10.01 11.33
C SER A 70 17.23 -8.69 10.55
N MET A 71 16.50 -7.65 10.96
CA MET A 71 16.54 -6.33 10.35
C MET A 71 17.80 -5.55 10.75
N LYS A 72 18.31 -5.73 11.98
CA LYS A 72 19.60 -5.16 12.40
C LYS A 72 20.74 -5.60 11.51
N ALA A 73 20.80 -6.90 11.17
CA ALA A 73 21.80 -7.44 10.25
C ALA A 73 21.67 -6.83 8.85
N TYR A 74 20.45 -6.68 8.34
CA TYR A 74 20.17 -6.05 7.04
C TYR A 74 20.63 -4.60 6.98
N PHE A 75 20.27 -3.79 7.99
CA PHE A 75 20.65 -2.38 8.08
C PHE A 75 22.06 -2.14 8.63
N LYS A 76 22.78 -3.21 9.04
CA LYS A 76 24.12 -3.17 9.63
C LYS A 76 24.19 -2.25 10.87
N VAL A 77 23.14 -2.26 11.69
CA VAL A 77 23.05 -1.49 12.95
C VAL A 77 23.09 -2.44 14.15
N LYS A 78 23.75 -2.03 15.25
CA LYS A 78 23.84 -2.86 16.48
C LYS A 78 22.63 -2.69 17.41
N GLN A 79 22.11 -1.46 17.49
CA GLN A 79 20.94 -1.10 18.26
C GLN A 79 20.25 0.02 17.51
N ALA A 80 18.95 -0.16 17.27
CA ALA A 80 18.10 0.85 16.66
C ALA A 80 16.66 0.57 17.10
N ASP A 81 15.89 1.63 17.28
CA ASP A 81 14.45 1.54 17.37
C ASP A 81 13.85 1.86 16.01
N PHE A 82 12.60 1.49 15.79
CA PHE A 82 11.90 1.80 14.56
C PHE A 82 10.46 2.23 14.82
N PHE A 83 9.90 2.91 13.84
CA PHE A 83 8.47 3.11 13.67
C PHE A 83 8.09 2.70 12.24
N ALA A 84 6.98 2.00 12.09
CA ALA A 84 6.42 1.68 10.79
C ALA A 84 4.90 1.80 10.84
N CYS A 85 4.30 2.49 9.88
CA CYS A 85 2.86 2.45 9.68
C CYS A 85 2.51 2.27 8.20
N GLY A 86 1.31 1.76 7.94
CA GLY A 86 0.84 1.61 6.57
C GLY A 86 -0.54 1.01 6.47
N LEU A 87 -1.14 1.21 5.30
CA LEU A 87 -2.36 0.55 4.86
C LEU A 87 -1.99 -0.56 3.89
N SER A 88 -2.62 -1.73 4.03
CA SER A 88 -2.56 -2.81 3.05
C SER A 88 -3.95 -3.36 2.82
N LEU A 89 -4.29 -3.62 1.56
CA LEU A 89 -5.56 -4.22 1.19
C LEU A 89 -5.37 -5.30 0.13
N VAL A 90 -6.30 -6.26 0.16
CA VAL A 90 -6.54 -7.23 -0.91
C VAL A 90 -8.04 -7.43 -1.00
N LEU A 91 -8.59 -7.36 -2.21
CA LEU A 91 -10.02 -7.58 -2.47
C LEU A 91 -10.17 -8.70 -3.51
N HIS A 92 -11.01 -9.67 -3.19
CA HIS A 92 -11.37 -10.78 -4.07
C HIS A 92 -12.87 -10.69 -4.40
N PRO A 93 -13.23 -10.26 -5.63
CA PRO A 93 -14.61 -10.28 -6.09
C PRO A 93 -15.16 -11.70 -6.27
N ILE A 94 -16.48 -11.86 -6.13
CA ILE A 94 -17.20 -13.11 -6.45
C ILE A 94 -17.25 -13.35 -7.95
N ASN A 95 -17.50 -12.29 -8.72
CA ASN A 95 -17.63 -12.39 -10.16
C ASN A 95 -16.24 -12.56 -10.79
N PRO A 96 -15.97 -13.63 -11.54
CA PRO A 96 -14.66 -13.83 -12.17
C PRO A 96 -14.33 -12.80 -13.24
N LEU A 97 -15.31 -12.03 -13.71
CA LEU A 97 -15.09 -10.91 -14.63
C LEU A 97 -14.56 -9.66 -13.89
N ALA A 98 -14.66 -9.61 -12.57
CA ALA A 98 -14.10 -8.53 -11.76
C ALA A 98 -12.71 -8.94 -11.22
N PRO A 99 -11.67 -8.10 -11.40
CA PRO A 99 -10.31 -8.44 -11.02
C PRO A 99 -10.08 -8.42 -9.50
N THR A 100 -9.18 -9.27 -9.02
CA THR A 100 -8.56 -9.09 -7.71
C THR A 100 -7.66 -7.85 -7.74
N VAL A 101 -7.65 -7.07 -6.66
CA VAL A 101 -6.74 -5.93 -6.51
C VAL A 101 -5.98 -6.01 -5.20
N HIS A 102 -4.72 -5.61 -5.22
CA HIS A 102 -3.89 -5.42 -4.04
C HIS A 102 -3.37 -3.98 -4.04
N ALA A 103 -3.29 -3.38 -2.84
CA ALA A 103 -2.58 -2.13 -2.66
C ALA A 103 -1.92 -2.05 -1.28
N ASN A 104 -0.83 -1.27 -1.21
CA ASN A 104 -0.13 -0.98 0.02
C ASN A 104 0.49 0.41 -0.03
N TRP A 105 0.41 1.17 1.06
CA TRP A 105 1.17 2.40 1.25
C TRP A 105 1.69 2.44 2.67
N ARG A 106 3.00 2.63 2.81
CA ARG A 106 3.69 2.51 4.09
C ARG A 106 4.78 3.55 4.25
N TYR A 107 5.08 3.83 5.51
CA TYR A 107 6.12 4.73 5.94
C TYR A 107 6.93 4.11 7.07
N PHE A 108 8.24 4.32 7.05
CA PHE A 108 9.19 3.76 8.00
C PHE A 108 10.14 4.85 8.52
N GLU A 109 10.42 4.84 9.82
CA GLU A 109 11.46 5.64 10.48
C GLU A 109 12.41 4.68 11.24
N LEU A 110 13.72 4.85 11.05
CA LEU A 110 14.77 4.20 11.83
C LEU A 110 15.36 5.20 12.82
N TYR A 111 15.49 4.83 14.09
CA TYR A 111 16.06 5.68 15.12
C TYR A 111 17.40 5.16 15.62
N GLY A 112 18.34 6.08 15.84
CA GLY A 112 19.61 5.80 16.50
C GLY A 112 19.46 5.71 18.02
N PRO A 113 20.52 5.32 18.74
CA PRO A 113 20.51 5.25 20.21
C PRO A 113 20.23 6.59 20.91
N ASP A 114 20.42 7.72 20.21
CA ASP A 114 20.10 9.06 20.71
C ASP A 114 18.64 9.48 20.47
N GLY A 115 17.82 8.58 19.94
CA GLY A 115 16.40 8.80 19.63
C GLY A 115 16.15 9.63 18.37
N LYS A 116 17.19 9.98 17.60
CA LYS A 116 17.03 10.73 16.35
C LYS A 116 16.82 9.81 15.16
N ILE A 117 16.08 10.30 14.18
CA ILE A 117 15.89 9.61 12.90
C ILE A 117 17.24 9.50 12.18
N VAL A 118 17.66 8.26 11.93
CA VAL A 118 18.84 7.91 11.13
C VAL A 118 18.46 7.73 9.67
N ASP A 119 17.28 7.17 9.41
CA ASP A 119 16.79 6.90 8.06
C ASP A 119 15.26 6.88 8.06
N GLN A 120 14.66 7.21 6.91
CA GLN A 120 13.21 7.24 6.76
C GLN A 120 12.82 7.15 5.29
N TRP A 121 11.74 6.44 4.99
CA TRP A 121 11.28 6.31 3.61
C TRP A 121 9.81 5.91 3.52
N PHE A 122 9.24 6.19 2.35
CA PHE A 122 7.98 5.60 1.94
C PHE A 122 8.20 4.37 1.05
N GLY A 123 7.16 3.54 0.98
CA GLY A 123 7.02 2.47 0.02
C GLY A 123 5.54 2.21 -0.25
N GLY A 124 5.23 1.51 -1.32
CA GLY A 124 3.86 1.22 -1.66
C GLY A 124 3.63 0.88 -3.13
N GLY A 125 2.37 0.91 -3.52
CA GLY A 125 1.93 0.50 -4.83
C GLY A 125 0.50 -0.01 -4.83
N GLN A 126 0.00 -0.26 -6.04
CA GLN A 126 -1.28 -0.91 -6.29
C GLN A 126 -1.15 -1.72 -7.57
N ASP A 127 -1.75 -2.90 -7.61
CA ASP A 127 -1.65 -3.82 -8.74
C ASP A 127 -2.94 -4.62 -8.94
N LEU A 128 -3.21 -4.95 -10.20
CA LEU A 128 -4.45 -5.57 -10.64
C LEU A 128 -4.20 -6.99 -11.17
N THR A 129 -5.02 -7.93 -10.71
CA THR A 129 -4.96 -9.35 -11.06
C THR A 129 -6.31 -9.81 -11.64
N PRO A 130 -6.52 -9.61 -12.96
CA PRO A 130 -7.72 -10.09 -13.64
C PRO A 130 -7.67 -11.60 -13.86
N TYR A 131 -8.84 -12.25 -13.78
CA TYR A 131 -9.00 -13.65 -14.18
C TYR A 131 -9.35 -13.76 -15.67
N TYR A 132 -10.21 -12.84 -16.14
CA TYR A 132 -10.47 -12.58 -17.55
C TYR A 132 -9.95 -11.19 -17.90
N LEU A 133 -9.17 -11.09 -18.96
CA LEU A 133 -8.59 -9.83 -19.39
C LEU A 133 -9.61 -9.00 -20.17
N PHE A 134 -9.88 -7.80 -19.66
CA PHE A 134 -10.55 -6.73 -20.38
C PHE A 134 -9.54 -5.62 -20.64
N GLU A 135 -9.30 -5.30 -21.92
CA GLU A 135 -8.29 -4.29 -22.29
C GLU A 135 -8.65 -2.90 -21.75
N GLU A 136 -9.94 -2.55 -21.74
CA GLU A 136 -10.45 -1.30 -21.18
C GLU A 136 -10.15 -1.14 -19.69
N ASP A 137 -10.32 -2.20 -18.89
CA ASP A 137 -10.00 -2.17 -17.45
C ASP A 137 -8.50 -2.01 -17.22
N ALA A 138 -7.68 -2.71 -18.02
CA ALA A 138 -6.23 -2.60 -17.96
C ALA A 138 -5.77 -1.16 -18.31
N LEU A 139 -6.32 -0.57 -19.37
CA LEU A 139 -6.02 0.80 -19.78
C LEU A 139 -6.48 1.79 -18.71
N HIS A 140 -7.70 1.67 -18.21
CA HIS A 140 -8.25 2.53 -17.16
C HIS A 140 -7.38 2.53 -15.90
N PHE A 141 -7.07 1.34 -15.38
CA PHE A 141 -6.26 1.19 -14.17
C PHE A 141 -4.87 1.84 -14.32
N HIS A 142 -4.19 1.57 -15.44
CA HIS A 142 -2.86 2.12 -15.72
C HIS A 142 -2.88 3.61 -16.04
N GLU A 143 -3.93 4.13 -16.68
CA GLU A 143 -4.12 5.57 -16.89
C GLU A 143 -4.28 6.32 -15.58
N VAL A 144 -5.09 5.79 -14.64
CA VAL A 144 -5.26 6.40 -13.32
C VAL A 144 -3.94 6.37 -12.54
N CYS A 145 -3.22 5.25 -12.57
CA CYS A 145 -1.87 5.15 -11.98
C CYS A 145 -0.91 6.19 -12.56
N LYS A 146 -0.92 6.36 -13.88
CA LYS A 146 -0.07 7.35 -14.57
C LYS A 146 -0.45 8.78 -14.16
N LYS A 147 -1.75 9.11 -14.16
CA LYS A 147 -2.26 10.43 -13.75
C LYS A 147 -1.84 10.78 -12.32
N ALA A 148 -1.80 9.81 -11.41
CA ALA A 148 -1.30 10.02 -10.05
C ALA A 148 0.23 10.25 -9.98
N CYS A 149 1.00 9.74 -10.95
CA CYS A 149 2.46 9.93 -10.99
C CYS A 149 2.88 11.24 -11.66
N ASP A 150 2.17 11.66 -12.70
CA ASP A 150 2.55 12.74 -13.61
C ASP A 150 2.84 14.10 -12.91
N PRO A 151 2.09 14.53 -11.88
CA PRO A 151 2.37 15.79 -11.18
C PRO A 151 3.68 15.81 -10.38
N HIS A 152 4.21 14.63 -10.02
CA HIS A 152 5.35 14.52 -9.11
C HIS A 152 6.67 14.38 -9.84
N HIS A 153 6.72 13.53 -10.87
CA HIS A 153 7.91 13.33 -11.69
C HIS A 153 7.58 12.53 -12.97
N PRO A 154 8.06 12.94 -14.16
CA PRO A 154 7.73 12.27 -15.42
C PRO A 154 8.17 10.80 -15.47
N GLU A 155 9.27 10.46 -14.79
CA GLU A 155 9.80 9.09 -14.74
C GLU A 155 9.11 8.17 -13.71
N PHE A 156 8.20 8.66 -12.86
CA PHE A 156 7.63 7.82 -11.80
C PHE A 156 6.78 6.68 -12.34
N TYR A 157 5.84 6.97 -13.25
CA TYR A 157 5.03 5.92 -13.85
C TYR A 157 5.88 4.84 -14.58
N PRO A 158 6.74 5.17 -15.57
CA PRO A 158 7.48 4.14 -16.29
C PRO A 158 8.39 3.34 -15.35
N ARG A 159 9.04 3.99 -14.38
CA ARG A 159 9.90 3.31 -13.39
C ARG A 159 9.11 2.38 -12.48
N TYR A 160 8.01 2.85 -11.89
CA TYR A 160 7.27 2.07 -10.89
C TYR A 160 6.37 1.02 -11.51
N LYS A 161 5.94 1.21 -12.76
CA LYS A 161 5.34 0.15 -13.58
C LYS A 161 6.31 -0.98 -13.82
N GLN A 162 7.50 -0.68 -14.33
CA GLN A 162 8.52 -1.70 -14.58
C GLN A 162 8.91 -2.43 -13.29
N LYS A 163 9.06 -1.72 -12.17
CA LYS A 163 9.30 -2.35 -10.87
C LYS A 163 8.16 -3.29 -10.47
N CYS A 164 6.91 -2.91 -10.68
CA CYS A 164 5.75 -3.74 -10.37
C CYS A 164 5.78 -5.06 -11.16
N ASP A 165 6.04 -4.99 -12.47
CA ASP A 165 6.18 -6.16 -13.34
C ASP A 165 7.25 -7.14 -12.83
N THR A 166 8.41 -6.60 -12.40
CA THR A 166 9.51 -7.43 -11.90
C THR A 166 9.28 -7.99 -10.51
N TYR A 167 8.52 -7.28 -9.67
CA TYR A 167 8.30 -7.65 -8.28
C TYR A 167 7.27 -8.77 -8.15
N PHE A 168 6.18 -8.68 -8.92
CA PHE A 168 5.10 -9.69 -8.92
C PHE A 168 5.29 -10.75 -10.01
N TRP A 169 6.54 -11.21 -10.18
CA TRP A 169 6.90 -12.28 -11.09
C TRP A 169 7.07 -13.61 -10.35
N ASN A 170 6.33 -14.62 -10.76
CA ASN A 170 6.45 -15.98 -10.23
C ASN A 170 7.57 -16.72 -10.96
N THR A 171 8.81 -16.61 -10.49
CA THR A 171 10.00 -17.19 -11.15
C THR A 171 9.87 -18.68 -11.47
N HIS A 172 9.20 -19.45 -10.62
CA HIS A 172 9.01 -20.90 -10.81
C HIS A 172 7.95 -21.27 -11.86
N ARG A 173 7.17 -20.30 -12.34
CA ARG A 173 6.13 -20.45 -13.38
C ARG A 173 6.42 -19.64 -14.64
N GLU A 174 7.44 -18.77 -14.59
CA GLU A 174 7.78 -17.84 -15.66
C GLU A 174 6.58 -16.97 -16.09
N GLU A 175 5.78 -16.51 -15.12
CA GLU A 175 4.60 -15.67 -15.36
C GLU A 175 4.47 -14.54 -14.35
N ALA A 176 3.80 -13.44 -14.75
CA ALA A 176 3.39 -12.38 -13.84
C ALA A 176 2.13 -12.80 -13.07
N ARG A 177 1.97 -12.33 -11.84
CA ARG A 177 0.74 -12.55 -11.04
C ARG A 177 -0.51 -11.95 -11.70
N GLY A 178 -0.35 -10.82 -12.38
CA GLY A 178 -1.44 -10.04 -12.98
C GLY A 178 -0.90 -9.06 -14.02
N ILE A 179 -1.62 -7.98 -14.27
CA ILE A 179 -1.25 -6.96 -15.28
C ILE A 179 -0.35 -5.84 -14.72
N GLY A 180 0.11 -6.00 -13.48
CA GLY A 180 0.96 -5.04 -12.79
C GLY A 180 0.20 -3.80 -12.31
N GLY A 181 0.90 -2.67 -12.28
CA GLY A 181 0.42 -1.42 -11.69
C GLY A 181 1.61 -0.57 -11.26
N LEU A 182 1.64 -0.11 -10.01
CA LEU A 182 2.77 0.61 -9.43
C LEU A 182 3.41 -0.20 -8.31
N PHE A 183 4.74 -0.20 -8.27
CA PHE A 183 5.50 -0.65 -7.09
C PHE A 183 6.69 0.27 -6.84
N PHE A 184 6.78 0.79 -5.62
CA PHE A 184 7.87 1.62 -5.15
C PHE A 184 8.26 1.25 -3.73
N ASP A 185 9.55 1.38 -3.44
CA ASP A 185 10.12 1.12 -2.13
C ASP A 185 11.39 1.96 -1.97
N TYR A 186 11.79 2.19 -0.72
CA TYR A 186 12.93 3.03 -0.38
C TYR A 186 12.88 4.43 -1.00
N CYS A 187 11.69 5.04 -1.03
CA CYS A 187 11.48 6.45 -1.38
C CYS A 187 12.01 7.34 -0.26
N LYS A 188 13.33 7.51 -0.20
CA LYS A 188 14.08 8.29 0.79
C LYS A 188 14.20 9.75 0.37
N PRO A 189 14.19 10.70 1.31
CA PRO A 189 14.50 12.09 0.99
C PRO A 189 15.93 12.20 0.44
N THR A 190 16.10 13.00 -0.60
CA THR A 190 17.39 13.40 -1.19
C THR A 190 17.50 14.92 -1.22
N GLU A 191 18.63 15.45 -1.69
CA GLU A 191 18.78 16.90 -1.90
C GLU A 191 17.74 17.45 -2.90
N ASP A 192 17.36 16.65 -3.89
CA ASP A 192 16.44 17.03 -4.97
C ASP A 192 14.96 16.69 -4.69
N PHE A 193 14.69 15.79 -3.74
CA PHE A 193 13.35 15.31 -3.47
C PHE A 193 13.13 15.10 -1.96
N SER A 194 12.39 16.02 -1.36
CA SER A 194 12.11 16.06 0.07
C SER A 194 11.12 14.97 0.52
N LEU A 195 11.10 14.73 1.83
CA LEU A 195 10.14 13.79 2.42
C LEU A 195 8.68 14.25 2.24
N ASP A 196 8.41 15.55 2.26
CA ASP A 196 7.06 16.08 2.02
C ASP A 196 6.62 15.88 0.56
N GLN A 197 7.54 15.96 -0.40
CA GLN A 197 7.23 15.60 -1.79
C GLN A 197 6.93 14.10 -1.93
N TRP A 198 7.64 13.23 -1.18
CA TRP A 198 7.31 11.80 -1.15
C TRP A 198 5.96 11.54 -0.50
N TYR A 199 5.65 12.23 0.60
CA TYR A 199 4.34 12.17 1.22
C TYR A 199 3.26 12.53 0.20
N ASN A 200 3.38 13.66 -0.49
CA ASN A 200 2.39 14.08 -1.48
C ASN A 200 2.20 13.04 -2.60
N PHE A 201 3.30 12.46 -3.11
CA PHE A 201 3.22 11.39 -4.12
C PHE A 201 2.51 10.14 -3.60
N VAL A 202 2.87 9.67 -2.41
CA VAL A 202 2.29 8.45 -1.84
C VAL A 202 0.81 8.63 -1.53
N THR A 203 0.41 9.80 -1.02
CA THR A 203 -1.01 10.10 -0.78
C THR A 203 -1.79 10.27 -2.08
N GLU A 204 -1.22 10.88 -3.13
CA GLU A 204 -1.88 10.96 -4.45
C GLU A 204 -2.14 9.57 -5.03
N VAL A 205 -1.16 8.65 -4.92
CA VAL A 205 -1.37 7.24 -5.34
C VAL A 205 -2.44 6.57 -4.48
N GLY A 206 -2.43 6.77 -3.17
CA GLY A 206 -3.45 6.26 -2.25
C GLY A 206 -4.86 6.74 -2.60
N ASP A 207 -5.01 8.02 -2.89
CA ASP A 207 -6.29 8.65 -3.25
C ASP A 207 -6.78 8.20 -4.64
N SER A 208 -5.86 7.80 -5.52
CA SER A 208 -6.17 7.25 -6.84
C SER A 208 -6.75 5.84 -6.83
N PHE A 209 -6.68 5.12 -5.70
CA PHE A 209 -7.10 3.72 -5.62
C PHE A 209 -8.57 3.52 -5.99
N LEU A 210 -9.49 4.23 -5.33
CA LEU A 210 -10.92 4.09 -5.62
C LEU A 210 -11.25 4.44 -7.08
N PRO A 211 -10.79 5.57 -7.65
CA PRO A 211 -10.95 5.86 -9.08
C PRO A 211 -10.35 4.79 -10.02
N SER A 212 -9.30 4.09 -9.61
CA SER A 212 -8.66 3.05 -10.45
C SER A 212 -9.45 1.74 -10.47
N TYR A 213 -10.25 1.46 -9.44
CA TYR A 213 -10.86 0.14 -9.23
C TYR A 213 -12.39 0.13 -9.29
N ILE A 214 -13.05 1.25 -8.96
CA ILE A 214 -14.52 1.40 -8.90
C ILE A 214 -15.00 2.30 -10.04
#